data_AF-A0A843TDH1-F1
#
_entry.id   AF-A0A843TDH1-F1
#
_cell.length_a   1.000
_cell.length_b   1.000
_cell.length_c   1.000
_cell.angle_alpha   90.00
_cell.angle_beta   90.00
_cell.angle_gamma   90.00
#
_symmetry.space_group_name_H-M   'P 1'
#
loop_
_entity.id
_entity.type
_entity.pdbx_description
1 polymer ?
#
loop_
_entity_poly.entity_id
_entity_poly.type
_entity_poly.pdbx_seq_one_letter_code
_entity_poly.pdbx_strand_id
1 'polypeptide(L)' 'ALCETMEGAAYAHVAAFYGVPFAEIRGISNLVEDRDTSRWRIAQGAEAAAEILALAVDSWPYLERPAGGA' A
#
# COMPACT_ATOMS: atom_id res chain seq x y z
N ALA A 1 7.05 6.79 13.04
CA ALA A 1 6.27 6.19 11.94
C ALA A 1 4.79 6.45 12.20
N LEU A 2 3.95 6.57 11.16
CA LEU A 2 2.51 6.80 11.31
C LEU A 2 1.71 5.49 11.48
N CYS A 3 2.19 4.40 10.89
CA CYS A 3 1.63 3.05 11.02
C CYS A 3 2.76 2.02 10.95
N GLU A 4 2.49 0.80 11.45
CA GLU A 4 3.42 -0.32 11.42
C GLU A 4 2.97 -1.43 10.47
N THR A 5 3.96 -2.14 9.95
CA THR A 5 3.84 -2.95 8.74
C THR A 5 5.05 -3.85 8.61
N MET A 6 4.90 -5.02 8.01
CA MET A 6 6.00 -5.98 7.89
C MET A 6 6.65 -5.97 6.49
N GLU A 7 5.92 -5.57 5.44
CA GLU A 7 6.36 -5.77 4.05
C GLU A 7 6.72 -4.46 3.32
N GLY A 8 6.09 -3.33 3.66
CA GLY A 8 6.15 -2.13 2.81
C GLY A 8 7.55 -1.54 2.63
N ALA A 9 8.40 -1.62 3.65
CA ALA A 9 9.79 -1.17 3.55
C ALA A 9 10.60 -2.02 2.55
N ALA A 10 10.34 -3.33 2.48
CA ALA A 10 11.01 -4.22 1.53
C ALA A 10 10.58 -3.90 0.09
N TYR A 11 9.28 -3.67 -0.13
CA TYR A 11 8.77 -3.25 -1.45
C TYR A 11 9.36 -1.91 -1.89
N ALA A 12 9.34 -0.90 -1.03
CA ALA A 12 9.90 0.42 -1.32
C ALA A 12 11.40 0.33 -1.66
N HIS A 13 12.15 -0.50 -0.92
CA HIS A 13 13.58 -0.71 -1.17
C HIS A 13 13.84 -1.33 -2.55
N VAL A 14 13.12 -2.39 -2.91
CA VAL A 14 13.25 -3.05 -4.22
C VAL A 14 12.83 -2.12 -5.35
N ALA A 15 11.72 -1.39 -5.20
CA ALA A 15 11.27 -0.44 -6.20
C ALA A 15 12.30 0.68 -6.42
N ALA A 16 12.87 1.22 -5.35
CA ALA A 16 13.95 2.20 -5.43
C ALA A 16 15.20 1.61 -6.12
N PHE A 17 15.57 0.36 -5.81
CA PHE A 17 16.71 -0.31 -6.43
C PHE A 17 16.56 -0.48 -7.95
N TYR A 18 15.35 -0.79 -8.42
CA TYR A 18 15.06 -0.99 -9.85
C TYR A 18 14.53 0.27 -10.56
N GLY A 19 14.45 1.42 -9.88
CA GLY A 19 13.91 2.66 -10.48
C GLY A 19 12.42 2.61 -10.81
N VAL A 20 11.65 1.76 -10.15
CA VAL A 20 10.20 1.63 -10.32
C VAL A 20 9.48 2.62 -9.40
N PRO A 21 8.58 3.48 -9.91
CA PRO A 21 7.75 4.33 -9.06
C PRO A 21 6.93 3.50 -8.06
N PHE A 22 6.93 3.92 -6.79
CA PHE A 22 6.24 3.20 -5.72
C PHE A 22 5.35 4.13 -4.90
N ALA A 23 4.12 3.69 -4.67
CA ALA A 23 3.18 4.28 -3.74
C ALA A 23 2.49 3.16 -2.96
N GLU A 24 2.14 3.42 -1.71
CA GLU A 24 1.51 2.43 -0.85
C GLU A 24 0.26 3.01 -0.19
N ILE A 25 -0.84 2.26 -0.25
CA ILE A 25 -2.12 2.57 0.40
C ILE A 25 -2.35 1.53 1.48
N ARG A 26 -2.67 1.98 2.70
CA ARG A 26 -2.85 1.13 3.87
C ARG A 26 -4.16 1.44 4.56
N GLY A 27 -4.98 0.42 4.76
CA GLY A 27 -6.09 0.48 5.70
C GLY A 27 -5.64 0.05 7.09
N ILE A 28 -6.06 0.79 8.11
CA ILE A 28 -5.66 0.54 9.50
C ILE A 28 -6.63 -0.46 10.13
N SER A 29 -6.16 -1.66 10.44
CA SER A 29 -6.95 -2.73 11.07
C SER A 29 -7.06 -2.61 12.58
N ASN A 30 -6.04 -2.01 13.23
CA ASN A 30 -5.96 -1.88 14.69
C ASN A 30 -4.93 -0.81 15.08
N LEU A 31 -4.98 -0.40 16.34
CA LEU A 31 -3.91 0.36 16.97
C LEU A 31 -2.80 -0.60 17.40
N VAL A 32 -1.57 -0.09 17.47
CA VAL A 32 -0.43 -0.83 18.02
C VAL A 32 -0.52 -0.75 19.55
N GLU A 33 -0.78 -1.89 20.16
CA GLU A 33 -0.96 -2.08 21.60
C GLU A 33 -0.54 -3.52 21.95
N ASP A 34 -0.84 -3.98 23.16
CA ASP A 34 -0.58 -5.39 23.52
C ASP A 34 -1.25 -6.34 22.53
N ARG A 35 -0.51 -7.38 22.15
CA ARG A 35 -0.89 -8.27 21.05
C ARG A 35 -2.16 -9.04 21.38
N ASP A 36 -3.29 -8.53 20.88
CA ASP A 36 -4.59 -9.20 20.90
C ASP A 36 -5.17 -9.22 19.48
N THR A 37 -5.05 -10.37 18.82
CA THR A 37 -5.51 -10.55 17.43
C THR A 37 -7.03 -10.56 17.31
N SER A 38 -7.78 -10.71 18.40
CA SER A 38 -9.25 -10.67 18.37
C SER A 38 -9.79 -9.27 18.03
N ARG A 39 -8.98 -8.22 18.28
CA ARG A 39 -9.31 -6.82 18.01
C ARG A 39 -8.93 -6.38 16.59
N TRP A 40 -8.26 -7.23 15.84
CA TRP A 40 -7.78 -6.91 14.50
C TRP A 40 -8.92 -6.97 13.49
N ARG A 41 -9.24 -5.83 12.91
CA ARG A 41 -10.24 -5.70 11.84
C ARG A 41 -9.59 -5.81 10.47
N ILE A 42 -8.93 -6.94 10.21
CA ILE A 42 -8.12 -7.14 9.00
C ILE A 42 -8.97 -7.01 7.74
N ALA A 43 -10.13 -7.67 7.69
CA ALA A 43 -11.02 -7.62 6.54
C ALA A 43 -11.48 -6.19 6.25
N GLN A 44 -11.91 -5.44 7.27
CA GLN A 44 -12.34 -4.05 7.12
C GLN A 44 -11.19 -3.13 6.70
N GLY A 45 -9.99 -3.33 7.26
CA GLY A 45 -8.80 -2.58 6.84
C GLY A 45 -8.45 -2.84 5.37
N ALA A 46 -8.51 -4.09 4.93
CA ALA A 46 -8.25 -4.46 3.54
C ALA A 46 -9.31 -3.90 2.59
N GLU A 47 -10.59 -3.96 2.96
CA GLU A 47 -11.70 -3.41 2.18
C GLU A 47 -11.56 -1.89 2.00
N ALA A 48 -11.32 -1.15 3.08
CA ALA A 48 -11.08 0.29 3.01
C ALA A 48 -9.86 0.65 2.14
N ALA A 49 -8.79 -0.14 2.20
CA ALA A 49 -7.62 0.06 1.34
C ALA A 49 -7.96 -0.20 -0.14
N ALA A 50 -8.74 -1.24 -0.43
CA ALA A 50 -9.15 -1.61 -1.78
C ALA A 50 -10.06 -0.55 -2.42
N GLU A 51 -11.00 0.02 -1.68
CA GLU A 51 -11.87 1.10 -2.15
C GLU A 51 -11.06 2.32 -2.61
N ILE A 52 -10.10 2.74 -1.79
CA ILE A 52 -9.23 3.89 -2.13
C ILE A 52 -8.27 3.54 -3.25
N LEU A 53 -7.76 2.30 -3.30
CA LEU A 53 -6.91 1.85 -4.39
C LEU A 53 -7.64 1.90 -5.74
N ALA A 54 -8.89 1.44 -5.80
CA ALA A 54 -9.70 1.50 -7.02
C ALA A 54 -9.82 2.94 -7.53
N LEU A 55 -10.17 3.89 -6.64
CA LEU A 55 -10.23 5.31 -6.97
C LEU A 55 -8.88 5.88 -7.43
N ALA A 56 -7.79 5.49 -6.75
CA ALA A 56 -6.45 5.96 -7.09
C ALA A 56 -6.00 5.48 -8.47
N VAL A 57 -6.32 4.23 -8.83
CA VAL A 57 -6.02 3.65 -10.15
C VAL A 57 -6.86 4.32 -11.23
N ASP A 58 -8.16 4.51 -11.02
CA ASP A 58 -9.06 5.14 -11.98
C ASP A 58 -8.70 6.60 -12.26
N SER A 59 -8.15 7.30 -11.26
CA SER A 59 -7.72 8.69 -11.38
C SER A 59 -6.25 8.86 -11.78
N TRP A 60 -5.51 7.76 -11.99
CA TRP A 60 -4.07 7.85 -12.22
C TRP A 60 -3.75 8.38 -13.63
N PRO A 61 -3.15 9.58 -13.76
CA PRO A 61 -2.99 10.25 -15.05
C PRO A 61 -1.91 9.61 -15.95
N TYR A 62 -1.14 8.64 -15.45
CA TYR A 62 0.04 8.04 -16.12
C TYR A 62 -0.14 6.58 -16.55
N LEU A 63 -1.36 6.10 -16.81
CA LEU A 63 -1.54 4.82 -17.54
C LEU A 63 -1.20 4.94 -19.04
N GLU A 64 -0.55 6.04 -19.48
CA GLU A 64 0.25 5.97 -20.70
C GLU A 64 1.45 5.06 -20.43
N ARG A 65 1.39 3.87 -21.05
CA ARG A 65 2.48 2.90 -21.14
C ARG A 65 3.78 3.67 -21.41
N PRO A 66 4.87 3.47 -20.64
CA PRO A 66 6.14 4.10 -20.98
C PRO A 66 6.44 3.79 -22.44
N ALA A 67 6.47 4.83 -23.28
CA ALA A 67 6.94 4.70 -24.63
C ALA A 67 8.39 4.24 -24.53
N GLY A 68 8.64 2.99 -24.94
CA GLY A 68 9.93 2.31 -25.09
C GLY A 68 11.14 2.93 -24.40
N GLY A 69 11.75 2.18 -23.48
CA GLY A 69 13.04 2.54 -22.91
C GLY A 69 13.89 1.32 -22.59
N ALA A 70 14.77 0.98 -23.55
CA ALA A 70 15.87 0.01 -23.57
C ALA A 70 15.54 -1.49 -23.51
#